data_AF-T1CUC8-F1
#
_entry.id   AF-T1CUC8-F1
#
_cell.length_a   1.000
_cell.length_b   1.000
_cell.length_c   1.000
_cell.angle_alpha   90.00
_cell.angle_beta   90.00
_cell.angle_gamma   90.00
#
_symmetry.space_group_name_H-M   'P 1'
#
loop_
_entity.id
_entity.type
_entity.pdbx_description
1 polymer ?
#
loop_
_entity_poly.entity_id
_entity_poly.type
_entity_poly.pdbx_seq_one_letter_code
_entity_poly.pdbx_strand_id
1 'polypeptide(L)'
;RRGIPLIIDNTFATPALCRPIEYGADIVVHSATKFLGGHGQVIAGVIVDSGRFDWKNGRYPEFTEPDPTYHGVVHADAFGPAAYIAKARVQLLRDMGSCLSPSDAHLLLLGLETLHLRMPRISQSTQRIAEWLAAHPGVSWVSYPGLAGGESHPLAQKYLPGGAGGILTFGLRAGAAAGPSFIDALDLFALVANVGDSRSLV
;
A
#
# COMPACT_ATOMS: atom_id res chain seq x y z
N ARG A 1 8.12 -19.50 -15.15
CA ARG A 1 8.46 -18.46 -14.15
C ARG A 1 9.99 -18.28 -14.14
N ARG A 2 10.55 -17.09 -13.87
CA ARG A 2 12.01 -16.82 -13.98
C ARG A 2 12.82 -17.06 -12.70
N GLY A 3 12.18 -17.52 -11.63
CA GLY A 3 12.82 -17.70 -10.31
C GLY A 3 13.19 -16.37 -9.64
N ILE A 4 12.38 -15.32 -9.85
CA ILE A 4 12.61 -13.98 -9.29
C ILE A 4 11.37 -13.62 -8.47
N PRO A 5 11.51 -13.15 -7.22
CA PRO A 5 10.38 -12.83 -6.37
C PRO A 5 9.71 -11.52 -6.83
N LEU A 6 8.40 -11.47 -6.66
CA LEU A 6 7.59 -10.27 -6.89
C LEU A 6 7.29 -9.60 -5.55
N ILE A 7 7.82 -8.38 -5.37
CA ILE A 7 7.51 -7.51 -4.24
C ILE A 7 6.47 -6.48 -4.69
N ILE A 8 5.36 -6.37 -3.96
CA ILE A 8 4.29 -5.39 -4.25
C ILE A 8 4.09 -4.45 -3.07
N ASP A 9 4.14 -3.14 -3.33
CA ASP A 9 3.57 -2.15 -2.40
C ASP A 9 2.05 -2.17 -2.52
N ASN A 10 1.38 -2.55 -1.44
CA ASN A 10 -0.07 -2.67 -1.39
C ASN A 10 -0.70 -1.59 -0.49
N THR A 11 0.00 -0.48 -0.26
CA THR A 11 -0.44 0.62 0.62
C THR A 11 -1.79 1.20 0.19
N PHE A 12 -2.01 1.42 -1.11
CA PHE A 12 -3.23 2.07 -1.61
C PHE A 12 -4.46 1.17 -1.65
N ALA A 13 -4.29 -0.09 -2.05
CA ALA A 13 -5.40 -1.03 -2.06
C ALA A 13 -5.71 -1.55 -0.66
N THR A 14 -4.69 -1.69 0.20
CA THR A 14 -4.78 -2.33 1.54
C THR A 14 -5.19 -3.81 1.44
N PRO A 15 -4.96 -4.62 2.49
CA PRO A 15 -5.46 -6.00 2.50
C PRO A 15 -7.00 -6.10 2.48
N ALA A 16 -7.73 -5.00 2.74
CA ALA A 16 -9.18 -4.98 2.69
C ALA A 16 -9.75 -4.99 1.26
N LEU A 17 -8.99 -4.52 0.26
CA LEU A 17 -9.45 -4.47 -1.14
C LEU A 17 -8.67 -5.42 -2.05
N CYS A 18 -7.37 -5.62 -1.81
CA CYS A 18 -6.55 -6.55 -2.57
C CYS A 18 -5.59 -7.32 -1.67
N ARG A 19 -5.47 -8.62 -1.91
CA ARG A 19 -4.46 -9.49 -1.27
C ARG A 19 -3.50 -10.01 -2.34
N PRO A 20 -2.43 -9.25 -2.71
CA PRO A 20 -1.57 -9.60 -3.84
C PRO A 20 -0.93 -10.98 -3.77
N ILE A 21 -0.73 -11.53 -2.56
CA ILE A 21 -0.23 -12.90 -2.36
C ILE A 21 -1.15 -13.95 -3.00
N GLU A 22 -2.46 -13.70 -3.03
CA GLU A 22 -3.45 -14.56 -3.72
C GLU A 22 -3.30 -14.50 -5.25
N TYR A 23 -2.67 -13.45 -5.76
CA TYR A 23 -2.38 -13.23 -7.18
C TYR A 23 -0.92 -13.54 -7.56
N GLY A 24 -0.13 -14.10 -6.64
CA GLY A 24 1.24 -14.55 -6.91
C GLY A 24 2.34 -13.58 -6.53
N ALA A 25 2.05 -12.55 -5.74
CA ALA A 25 3.10 -11.79 -5.07
C ALA A 25 3.79 -12.65 -4.00
N ASP A 26 5.11 -12.51 -3.89
CA ASP A 26 5.91 -13.25 -2.93
C ASP A 26 6.08 -12.46 -1.63
N ILE A 27 6.27 -11.15 -1.74
CA ILE A 27 6.39 -10.21 -0.62
C ILE A 27 5.41 -9.05 -0.85
N VAL A 28 4.77 -8.59 0.23
CA VAL A 28 3.94 -7.39 0.23
C VAL A 28 4.50 -6.39 1.23
N VAL A 29 4.60 -5.13 0.82
CA VAL A 29 4.99 -4.04 1.71
C VAL A 29 3.86 -3.04 1.84
N HIS A 30 3.78 -2.40 3.01
CA HIS A 30 2.88 -1.27 3.24
C HIS A 30 3.60 -0.16 3.98
N SER A 31 3.32 1.09 3.61
CA SER A 31 3.39 2.20 4.54
C SER A 31 2.19 2.13 5.48
N ALA A 32 2.41 1.54 6.66
CA ALA A 32 1.38 1.41 7.69
C ALA A 32 0.92 2.78 8.25
N THR A 33 1.74 3.82 8.04
CA THR A 33 1.39 5.25 8.25
C THR A 33 0.05 5.65 7.61
N LYS A 34 -0.26 5.09 6.44
CA LYS A 34 -1.37 5.50 5.59
C LYS A 34 -2.65 4.78 6.03
N PHE A 35 -3.35 4.12 5.12
CA PHE A 35 -4.67 3.55 5.38
C PHE A 35 -4.72 2.49 6.49
N LEU A 36 -3.62 1.79 6.79
CA LEU A 36 -3.60 0.81 7.88
C LEU A 36 -3.83 1.50 9.23
N GLY A 37 -3.00 2.50 9.57
CA GLY A 37 -3.22 3.35 10.73
C GLY A 37 -4.44 4.25 10.60
N GLY A 38 -4.64 4.88 9.43
CA GLY A 38 -5.89 5.55 9.04
C GLY A 38 -6.16 6.92 9.68
N HIS A 39 -5.33 7.36 10.64
CA HIS A 39 -5.62 8.54 11.48
C HIS A 39 -4.51 9.60 11.50
N GLY A 40 -3.46 9.45 10.70
CA GLY A 40 -2.39 10.44 10.56
C GLY A 40 -1.55 10.66 11.82
N GLN A 41 -1.48 9.67 12.73
CA GLN A 41 -0.82 9.78 14.03
C GLN A 41 0.50 9.04 14.15
N VAL A 42 0.73 8.02 13.30
CA VAL A 42 1.88 7.11 13.41
C VAL A 42 2.61 7.04 12.08
N ILE A 43 3.94 7.03 12.13
CA ILE A 43 4.78 6.65 10.98
C ILE A 43 5.25 5.21 11.17
N ALA A 44 4.90 4.34 10.21
CA ALA A 44 5.28 2.93 10.28
C ALA A 44 5.31 2.27 8.90
N GLY A 45 6.07 1.16 8.82
CA GLY A 45 6.11 0.27 7.68
C GLY A 45 5.91 -1.18 8.13
N VAL A 46 5.42 -2.02 7.22
CA VAL A 46 5.33 -3.47 7.44
C VAL A 46 5.74 -4.23 6.19
N ILE A 47 6.48 -5.31 6.39
CA ILE A 47 6.84 -6.30 5.38
C ILE A 47 6.06 -7.58 5.70
N VAL A 48 5.34 -8.09 4.73
CA VAL A 48 4.57 -9.34 4.82
C VAL A 48 5.19 -10.33 3.83
N ASP A 49 5.70 -11.43 4.36
CA ASP A 49 6.26 -12.54 3.58
C ASP A 49 5.18 -13.60 3.36
N SER A 50 4.98 -14.01 2.11
CA SER A 50 4.02 -15.06 1.77
C SER A 50 4.48 -16.45 2.20
N GLY A 51 5.80 -16.63 2.34
CA GLY A 51 6.45 -17.92 2.53
C GLY A 51 6.28 -18.92 1.37
N ARG A 52 5.94 -18.42 0.17
CA ARG A 52 5.68 -19.28 -1.01
C ARG A 52 6.84 -19.32 -2.01
N PHE A 53 7.80 -18.40 -1.91
CA PHE A 53 8.89 -18.30 -2.86
C PHE A 53 10.03 -19.29 -2.53
N ASP A 54 10.50 -20.00 -3.55
CA ASP A 54 11.64 -20.90 -3.43
C ASP A 54 12.96 -20.12 -3.46
N TRP A 55 13.50 -19.84 -2.27
CA TRP A 55 14.81 -19.20 -2.09
C TRP A 55 15.99 -20.12 -2.43
N LYS A 56 15.76 -21.43 -2.65
CA LYS A 56 16.80 -22.41 -3.00
C LYS A 56 16.99 -22.61 -4.50
N ASN A 57 16.37 -21.76 -5.32
CA ASN A 57 16.40 -21.88 -6.78
C ASN A 57 17.75 -21.55 -7.46
N GLY A 58 18.83 -21.37 -6.66
CA GLY A 58 20.19 -21.10 -7.14
C GLY A 58 20.54 -19.62 -7.36
N ARG A 59 19.61 -18.68 -7.18
CA ARG A 59 19.86 -17.23 -7.37
C ARG A 59 20.17 -16.45 -6.09
N TYR A 60 19.93 -17.05 -4.92
CA TYR A 60 19.94 -16.36 -3.64
C TYR A 60 20.92 -17.01 -2.64
N PRO A 61 22.24 -16.92 -2.89
CA PRO A 61 23.25 -17.57 -2.05
C PRO A 61 23.17 -17.12 -0.59
N GLU A 62 22.81 -15.87 -0.31
CA GLU A 62 22.62 -15.38 1.07
C GLU A 62 21.54 -16.12 1.87
N PHE A 63 20.70 -16.91 1.20
CA PHE A 63 19.70 -17.75 1.84
C PHE A 63 20.14 -19.21 1.97
N THR A 64 21.07 -19.67 1.14
CA THR A 64 21.48 -21.08 1.02
C THR A 64 22.90 -21.35 1.51
N GLU A 65 23.68 -20.32 1.80
CA GLU A 65 25.02 -20.42 2.34
C GLU A 65 25.04 -20.06 3.84
N PRO A 66 25.99 -20.61 4.62
CA PRO A 66 26.13 -20.29 6.04
C PRO A 66 26.38 -18.79 6.26
N ASP A 67 25.55 -18.16 7.10
CA ASP A 67 25.68 -16.74 7.47
C ASP A 67 26.67 -16.58 8.64
N PRO A 68 27.88 -16.04 8.41
CA PRO A 68 28.88 -15.87 9.47
C PRO A 68 28.45 -14.85 10.53
N THR A 69 27.48 -13.98 10.23
CA THR A 69 26.99 -12.93 11.15
C THR A 69 25.91 -13.44 12.11
N TYR A 70 25.44 -14.69 11.91
CA TYR A 70 24.37 -15.29 12.69
C TYR A 70 24.61 -16.79 12.89
N HIS A 71 25.74 -17.10 13.54
CA HIS A 71 26.12 -18.46 13.97
C HIS A 71 26.23 -19.51 12.85
N GLY A 72 26.52 -19.09 11.61
CA GLY A 72 26.63 -19.99 10.46
C GLY A 72 25.29 -20.55 9.98
N VAL A 73 24.17 -19.90 10.33
CA VAL A 73 22.84 -20.38 9.92
C VAL A 73 22.69 -20.36 8.40
N VAL A 74 22.06 -21.39 7.84
CA VAL A 74 21.55 -21.34 6.46
C VAL A 74 20.08 -20.96 6.53
N HIS A 75 19.75 -19.71 6.19
CA HIS A 75 18.42 -19.13 6.43
C HIS A 75 17.27 -19.93 5.80
N ALA A 76 17.44 -20.41 4.57
CA ALA A 76 16.44 -21.22 3.87
C ALA A 76 16.21 -22.60 4.50
N ASP A 77 17.19 -23.15 5.20
CA ASP A 77 17.08 -24.43 5.91
C ASP A 77 16.47 -24.24 7.30
N ALA A 78 16.98 -23.26 8.05
CA ALA A 78 16.59 -23.04 9.43
C ALA A 78 15.17 -22.46 9.58
N PHE A 79 14.76 -21.57 8.67
CA PHE A 79 13.48 -20.86 8.77
C PHE A 79 12.45 -21.30 7.73
N GLY A 80 12.83 -22.15 6.77
CA GLY A 80 11.93 -22.71 5.76
C GLY A 80 11.10 -21.62 5.06
N PRO A 81 9.75 -21.72 5.04
CA PRO A 81 8.88 -20.69 4.47
C PRO A 81 9.12 -19.27 5.00
N ALA A 82 9.58 -19.09 6.24
CA ALA A 82 9.78 -17.77 6.83
C ALA A 82 11.19 -17.19 6.59
N ALA A 83 11.99 -17.79 5.70
CA ALA A 83 13.40 -17.43 5.53
C ALA A 83 13.61 -15.95 5.22
N TYR A 84 12.78 -15.33 4.38
CA TYR A 84 12.91 -13.91 4.03
C TYR A 84 12.60 -13.00 5.21
N ILE A 85 11.45 -13.18 5.86
CA ILE A 85 11.09 -12.32 7.00
C ILE A 85 12.00 -12.53 8.22
N ALA A 86 12.49 -13.76 8.44
CA ALA A 86 13.44 -14.06 9.49
C ALA A 86 14.78 -13.37 9.23
N LYS A 87 15.36 -13.54 8.03
CA LYS A 87 16.62 -12.88 7.63
C LYS A 87 16.52 -11.36 7.73
N ALA A 88 15.42 -10.76 7.25
CA ALA A 88 15.18 -9.32 7.35
C ALA A 88 15.15 -8.84 8.82
N ARG A 89 14.63 -9.64 9.75
CA ARG A 89 14.64 -9.33 11.19
C ARG A 89 16.00 -9.48 11.83
N VAL A 90 16.69 -10.61 11.61
CA VAL A 90 17.92 -10.93 12.36
C VAL A 90 19.16 -10.22 11.81
N GLN A 91 19.11 -9.77 10.54
CA GLN A 91 20.17 -8.96 9.94
C GLN A 91 19.75 -7.50 9.86
N LEU A 92 18.80 -7.16 8.98
CA LEU A 92 18.53 -5.76 8.65
C LEU A 92 17.99 -4.96 9.84
N LEU A 93 16.99 -5.49 10.56
CA LEU A 93 16.45 -4.78 11.73
C LEU A 93 17.49 -4.66 12.86
N ARG A 94 18.26 -5.73 13.09
CA ARG A 94 19.34 -5.75 14.10
C ARG A 94 20.40 -4.68 13.80
N ASP A 95 20.83 -4.59 12.54
CA ASP A 95 21.98 -3.77 12.16
C ASP A 95 21.58 -2.32 11.81
N MET A 96 20.40 -2.11 11.22
CA MET A 96 19.91 -0.78 10.80
C MET A 96 19.01 -0.09 11.83
N GLY A 97 18.41 -0.84 12.76
CA GLY A 97 17.70 -0.27 13.90
C GLY A 97 16.35 0.38 13.61
N SER A 98 15.71 0.11 12.46
CA SER A 98 14.36 0.61 12.09
C SER A 98 13.24 -0.02 12.91
N CYS A 99 13.34 0.03 14.24
CA CYS A 99 12.42 -0.54 15.20
C CYS A 99 11.17 0.35 15.37
N LEU A 100 9.99 -0.26 15.31
CA LEU A 100 8.72 0.40 15.61
C LEU A 100 8.53 0.54 17.13
N SER A 101 8.09 1.71 17.58
CA SER A 101 7.71 1.93 18.98
C SER A 101 6.52 1.04 19.38
N PRO A 102 6.50 0.45 20.58
CA PRO A 102 5.33 -0.30 21.07
C PRO A 102 4.05 0.55 21.12
N SER A 103 4.17 1.83 21.44
CA SER A 103 3.01 2.76 21.46
C SER A 103 2.47 3.00 20.05
N ASP A 104 3.36 3.13 19.05
CA ASP A 104 2.97 3.27 17.64
C ASP A 104 2.32 1.98 17.13
N ALA A 105 2.86 0.82 17.52
CA ALA A 105 2.25 -0.47 17.20
C ALA A 105 0.82 -0.58 17.78
N HIS A 106 0.59 -0.12 19.01
CA HIS A 106 -0.74 -0.08 19.61
C HIS A 106 -1.70 0.83 18.85
N LEU A 107 -1.28 2.04 18.48
CA LEU A 107 -2.09 2.96 17.69
C LEU A 107 -2.44 2.40 16.30
N LEU A 108 -1.51 1.68 15.65
CA LEU A 108 -1.80 0.96 14.40
C LEU A 108 -2.86 -0.13 14.58
N LEU A 109 -2.80 -0.89 15.68
CA LEU A 109 -3.80 -1.91 15.98
C LEU A 109 -5.21 -1.31 16.10
N LEU A 110 -5.35 -0.18 16.79
CA LEU A 110 -6.62 0.55 16.88
C LEU A 110 -7.12 0.99 15.49
N GLY A 111 -6.23 1.49 14.63
CA GLY A 111 -6.57 1.81 13.25
C GLY A 111 -7.07 0.57 12.48
N LEU A 112 -6.39 -0.57 12.62
CA LEU A 112 -6.71 -1.81 11.92
C LEU A 112 -8.10 -2.36 12.27
N GLU A 113 -8.58 -2.19 13.49
CA GLU A 113 -9.91 -2.63 13.92
C GLU A 113 -11.02 -2.10 13.01
N THR A 114 -10.86 -0.88 12.49
CA THR A 114 -11.85 -0.21 11.63
C THR A 114 -11.49 -0.22 10.14
N LEU A 115 -10.37 -0.84 9.74
CA LEU A 115 -9.91 -0.84 8.34
C LEU A 115 -10.99 -1.35 7.37
N HIS A 116 -11.65 -2.45 7.76
CA HIS A 116 -12.70 -3.09 6.98
C HIS A 116 -13.97 -2.23 6.81
N LEU A 117 -14.19 -1.24 7.68
CA LEU A 117 -15.28 -0.26 7.57
C LEU A 117 -14.84 0.97 6.76
N ARG A 118 -13.61 1.45 7.01
CA ARG A 118 -13.07 2.65 6.38
C ARG A 118 -12.84 2.47 4.89
N MET A 119 -12.21 1.38 4.46
CA MET A 119 -11.82 1.21 3.06
C MET A 119 -12.99 1.13 2.06
N PRO A 120 -14.09 0.40 2.36
CA PRO A 120 -15.28 0.44 1.50
C PRO A 120 -15.91 1.83 1.45
N ARG A 121 -16.02 2.52 2.60
CA ARG A 121 -16.58 3.87 2.65
C ARG A 121 -15.74 4.86 1.85
N ILE A 122 -14.41 4.80 2.00
CA ILE A 122 -13.47 5.61 1.23
C ILE A 122 -13.66 5.36 -0.27
N SER A 123 -13.68 4.10 -0.70
CA SER A 123 -13.85 3.73 -2.11
C SER A 123 -15.19 4.23 -2.69
N GLN A 124 -16.29 4.09 -1.94
CA GLN A 124 -17.61 4.58 -2.35
C GLN A 124 -17.64 6.11 -2.49
N SER A 125 -17.05 6.84 -1.55
CA SER A 125 -16.96 8.30 -1.61
C SER A 125 -16.12 8.74 -2.82
N THR A 126 -14.96 8.12 -3.03
CA THR A 126 -14.06 8.44 -4.14
C THR A 126 -14.69 8.13 -5.50
N GLN A 127 -15.42 7.01 -5.64
CA GLN A 127 -16.20 6.71 -6.86
C GLN A 127 -17.18 7.84 -7.18
N ARG A 128 -17.99 8.27 -6.20
CA ARG A 128 -18.98 9.34 -6.40
C ARG A 128 -18.34 10.66 -6.78
N ILE A 129 -17.20 11.01 -6.17
CA ILE A 129 -16.45 12.22 -6.51
C ILE A 129 -15.88 12.11 -7.93
N ALA A 130 -15.29 10.96 -8.30
CA ALA A 130 -14.73 10.74 -9.62
C ALA A 130 -15.79 10.85 -10.72
N GLU A 131 -16.97 10.26 -10.53
CA GLU A 131 -18.11 10.35 -11.46
C GLU A 131 -18.62 11.79 -11.57
N TRP A 132 -18.75 12.50 -10.46
CA TRP A 132 -19.16 13.91 -10.45
C TRP A 132 -18.16 14.80 -11.17
N LEU A 133 -16.86 14.63 -10.91
CA LEU A 133 -15.79 15.35 -11.59
C LEU A 133 -15.77 15.06 -13.09
N ALA A 134 -16.01 13.81 -13.50
CA ALA A 134 -16.02 13.42 -14.91
C ALA A 134 -17.15 14.09 -15.70
N ALA A 135 -18.26 14.45 -15.03
CA ALA A 135 -19.37 15.18 -15.62
C ALA A 135 -19.22 16.72 -15.51
N HIS A 136 -18.23 17.22 -14.78
CA HIS A 136 -18.13 18.65 -14.47
C HIS A 136 -17.49 19.45 -15.62
N PRO A 137 -18.11 20.55 -16.11
CA PRO A 137 -17.63 21.29 -17.27
C PRO A 137 -16.24 21.93 -17.07
N GLY A 138 -15.89 22.26 -15.82
CA GLY A 138 -14.58 22.80 -15.44
C GLY A 138 -13.44 21.77 -15.39
N VAL A 139 -13.74 20.47 -15.54
CA VAL A 139 -12.76 19.38 -15.50
C VAL A 139 -12.48 18.90 -16.93
N SER A 140 -11.21 18.63 -17.24
CA SER A 140 -10.77 18.16 -18.56
C SER A 140 -10.62 16.64 -18.63
N TRP A 141 -10.20 16.00 -17.54
CA TRP A 141 -10.07 14.55 -17.43
C TRP A 141 -10.10 14.11 -15.97
N VAL A 142 -10.44 12.85 -15.72
CA VAL A 142 -10.38 12.20 -14.41
C VAL A 142 -9.69 10.85 -14.56
N SER A 143 -8.78 10.52 -13.64
CA SER A 143 -8.12 9.22 -13.54
C SER A 143 -8.50 8.58 -12.20
N TYR A 144 -9.33 7.55 -12.30
CA TYR A 144 -9.72 6.71 -11.17
C TYR A 144 -10.03 5.30 -11.68
N PRO A 145 -9.48 4.21 -11.09
CA PRO A 145 -9.68 2.86 -11.62
C PRO A 145 -11.14 2.39 -11.59
N GLY A 146 -11.97 2.98 -10.73
CA GLY A 146 -13.40 2.67 -10.64
C GLY A 146 -14.27 3.28 -11.75
N LEU A 147 -13.76 4.21 -12.56
CA LEU A 147 -14.53 4.81 -13.66
C LEU A 147 -14.67 3.84 -14.85
N ALA A 148 -15.90 3.66 -15.32
CA ALA A 148 -16.18 2.85 -16.49
C ALA A 148 -15.51 3.42 -17.75
N GLY A 149 -15.02 2.54 -18.63
CA GLY A 149 -14.33 2.93 -19.87
C GLY A 149 -12.87 3.38 -19.69
N GLY A 150 -12.36 3.49 -18.45
CA GLY A 150 -10.95 3.72 -18.19
C GLY A 150 -10.09 2.48 -18.47
N GLU A 151 -8.83 2.70 -18.86
CA GLU A 151 -7.87 1.62 -19.20
C GLU A 151 -7.67 0.61 -18.07
N SER A 152 -7.62 1.09 -16.82
CA SER A 152 -7.43 0.25 -15.64
C SER A 152 -8.71 -0.38 -15.09
N HIS A 153 -9.89 -0.02 -15.63
CA HIS A 153 -11.17 -0.48 -15.10
C HIS A 153 -11.33 -2.01 -15.13
N PRO A 154 -11.00 -2.73 -16.22
CA PRO A 154 -11.09 -4.19 -16.23
C PRO A 154 -10.17 -4.85 -15.19
N LEU A 155 -8.99 -4.26 -14.94
CA LEU A 155 -8.07 -4.75 -13.92
C LEU A 155 -8.58 -4.44 -12.50
N ALA A 156 -9.21 -3.28 -12.29
CA ALA A 156 -9.84 -2.93 -11.03
C ALA A 156 -10.99 -3.90 -10.71
N GLN A 157 -11.82 -4.27 -11.69
CA GLN A 157 -12.87 -5.29 -11.50
C GLN A 157 -12.29 -6.65 -11.05
N LYS A 158 -11.11 -7.01 -11.59
CA LYS A 158 -10.43 -8.26 -11.23
C LYS A 158 -9.79 -8.22 -9.85
N TYR A 159 -9.01 -7.19 -9.56
CA TYR A 159 -8.12 -7.15 -8.38
C TYR A 159 -8.70 -6.40 -7.18
N LEU A 160 -9.74 -5.57 -7.40
CA LEU A 160 -10.31 -4.67 -6.40
C LEU A 160 -11.85 -4.79 -6.32
N PRO A 161 -12.42 -6.00 -6.18
CA PRO A 161 -13.87 -6.22 -6.24
C PRO A 161 -14.65 -5.51 -5.11
N GLY A 162 -13.97 -5.13 -4.02
CA GLY A 162 -14.55 -4.38 -2.89
C GLY A 162 -14.53 -2.86 -3.04
N GLY A 163 -13.97 -2.32 -4.13
CA GLY A 163 -13.82 -0.89 -4.38
C GLY A 163 -12.39 -0.48 -4.76
N ALA A 164 -12.25 0.63 -5.50
CA ALA A 164 -10.99 1.04 -6.14
C ALA A 164 -10.12 2.01 -5.30
N GLY A 165 -10.27 2.02 -3.98
CA GLY A 165 -9.45 2.82 -3.08
C GLY A 165 -9.79 4.31 -3.06
N GLY A 166 -8.99 5.08 -2.32
CA GLY A 166 -9.31 6.47 -1.96
C GLY A 166 -8.67 7.55 -2.83
N ILE A 167 -7.82 7.19 -3.79
CA ILE A 167 -7.01 8.15 -4.55
C ILE A 167 -7.57 8.30 -5.96
N LEU A 168 -7.78 9.53 -6.38
CA LEU A 168 -8.08 9.91 -7.76
C LEU A 168 -7.20 11.10 -8.15
N THR A 169 -7.05 11.33 -9.44
CA THR A 169 -6.46 12.57 -9.97
C THR A 169 -7.37 13.13 -11.06
N PHE A 170 -7.33 14.43 -11.29
CA PHE A 170 -8.11 15.07 -12.35
C PHE A 170 -7.40 16.33 -12.84
N GLY A 171 -7.73 16.74 -14.07
CA GLY A 171 -7.21 17.95 -14.68
C GLY A 171 -8.25 19.07 -14.69
N LEU A 172 -7.85 20.29 -14.34
CA LEU A 172 -8.67 21.47 -14.55
C LEU A 172 -8.62 21.89 -16.03
N ARG A 173 -9.77 22.25 -16.60
CA ARG A 173 -9.85 22.77 -17.98
C ARG A 173 -9.14 24.12 -18.13
N ALA A 174 -9.11 24.91 -17.06
CA ALA A 174 -8.37 26.18 -16.99
C ALA A 174 -6.83 26.00 -16.94
N GLY A 175 -6.33 24.77 -16.92
CA GLY A 175 -4.90 24.47 -16.89
C GLY A 175 -4.27 24.60 -15.50
N ALA A 176 -2.96 24.35 -15.44
CA ALA A 176 -2.22 24.24 -14.17
C ALA A 176 -2.22 25.53 -13.35
N ALA A 177 -2.29 26.71 -14.00
CA ALA A 177 -2.31 28.00 -13.32
C ALA A 177 -3.54 28.20 -12.41
N ALA A 178 -4.63 27.47 -12.67
CA ALA A 178 -5.83 27.49 -11.83
C ALA A 178 -5.74 26.56 -10.61
N GLY A 179 -4.71 25.71 -10.53
CA GLY A 179 -4.50 24.74 -9.45
C GLY A 179 -4.43 25.39 -8.05
N PRO A 180 -3.58 26.41 -7.83
CA PRO A 180 -3.49 27.09 -6.55
C PRO A 180 -4.84 27.69 -6.12
N SER A 181 -5.53 28.42 -6.99
CA SER A 181 -6.85 28.98 -6.69
C SER A 181 -7.91 27.92 -6.38
N PHE A 182 -7.84 26.75 -7.02
CA PHE A 182 -8.72 25.63 -6.70
C PHE A 182 -8.46 25.10 -5.29
N ILE A 183 -7.19 24.87 -4.96
CA ILE A 183 -6.77 24.35 -3.64
C ILE A 183 -7.13 25.34 -2.53
N ASP A 184 -6.82 26.63 -2.73
CA ASP A 184 -7.07 27.70 -1.75
C ASP A 184 -8.56 27.95 -1.48
N ALA A 185 -9.44 27.50 -2.39
CA ALA A 185 -10.89 27.64 -2.26
C ALA A 185 -11.56 26.48 -1.50
N LEU A 186 -10.82 25.46 -1.06
CA LEU A 186 -11.37 24.31 -0.35
C LEU A 186 -11.36 24.54 1.17
N ASP A 187 -12.54 24.55 1.79
CA ASP A 187 -12.66 24.70 3.25
C ASP A 187 -12.53 23.38 4.02
N LEU A 188 -12.89 22.25 3.38
CA LEU A 188 -12.96 20.93 4.04
C LEU A 188 -11.73 20.05 3.77
N PHE A 189 -11.11 20.19 2.60
CA PHE A 189 -9.98 19.36 2.20
C PHE A 189 -8.70 19.93 2.80
N ALA A 190 -7.95 19.11 3.54
CA ALA A 190 -6.67 19.53 4.08
C ALA A 190 -5.61 19.62 2.98
N LEU A 191 -4.84 20.71 2.98
CA LEU A 191 -3.65 20.85 2.13
C LEU A 191 -2.44 20.21 2.83
N VAL A 192 -2.21 18.93 2.56
CA VAL A 192 -1.13 18.15 3.19
C VAL A 192 -0.60 17.07 2.25
N ALA A 193 0.68 16.74 2.34
CA ALA A 193 1.32 15.77 1.46
C ALA A 193 1.07 14.29 1.85
N ASN A 194 0.56 14.00 3.05
CA ASN A 194 0.26 12.62 3.44
C ASN A 194 -1.05 12.14 2.80
N VAL A 195 -1.21 10.82 2.70
CA VAL A 195 -2.43 10.18 2.16
C VAL A 195 -2.95 9.13 3.14
N GLY A 196 -4.19 8.68 2.97
CA GLY A 196 -4.75 7.57 3.75
C GLY A 196 -5.11 7.89 5.20
N ASP A 197 -5.30 9.17 5.52
CA ASP A 197 -6.03 9.61 6.71
C ASP A 197 -7.55 9.45 6.46
N SER A 198 -8.32 9.50 7.55
CA SER A 198 -9.76 9.70 7.59
C SER A 198 -10.22 11.03 6.96
N ARG A 199 -9.33 12.02 6.87
CA ARG A 199 -9.59 13.36 6.31
C ARG A 199 -9.45 13.36 4.79
N SER A 200 -10.34 14.09 4.13
CA SER A 200 -10.15 14.46 2.71
C SER A 200 -9.00 15.46 2.59
N LEU A 201 -8.17 15.31 1.56
CA LEU A 201 -6.96 16.09 1.35
C LEU A 201 -6.67 16.25 -0.15
N VAL A 202 -5.96 17.33 -0.49
CA VAL A 202 -5.53 17.68 -1.85
C VAL A 202 -4.04 17.97 -1.89
#